data_AF-A0A2N5YPH0-F1
#
_entry.id   AF-A0A2N5YPH0-F1
#
_cell.length_a   1.000
_cell.length_b   1.000
_cell.length_c   1.000
_cell.angle_alpha   90.00
_cell.angle_beta   90.00
_cell.angle_gamma   90.00
#
_symmetry.space_group_name_H-M   'P 1'
#
loop_
_entity.id
_entity.type
_entity.pdbx_description
1 polymer ?
#
loop_
_entity_poly.entity_id
_entity_poly.type
_entity_poly.pdbx_seq_one_letter_code
_entity_poly.pdbx_strand_id
1 'polypeptide(L)' 'MIFNEKTYNQLVKKAKHQFILSDGKHIFYITLPKGTYNTTDKFVAHNETDGTVEIIDYSNITYAIIDGKKIEFEKK' A
#
# COMPACT_ATOMS: atom_id res chain seq x y z
N MET A 1 8.82 -10.18 -6.83
CA MET A 1 9.27 -8.91 -6.21
C MET A 1 8.65 -8.80 -4.83
N ILE A 2 9.43 -8.57 -3.77
CA ILE A 2 8.91 -8.48 -2.40
C ILE A 2 8.45 -7.04 -2.11
N PHE A 3 7.29 -6.87 -1.50
CA PHE A 3 6.83 -5.56 -1.02
C PHE A 3 7.51 -5.17 0.29
N ASN A 4 8.10 -3.97 0.32
CA ASN A 4 8.80 -3.40 1.47
C ASN A 4 8.76 -1.88 1.41
N GLU A 5 9.30 -1.20 2.42
CA GLU A 5 9.37 0.25 2.51
C GLU A 5 9.96 0.92 1.25
N LYS A 6 11.06 0.40 0.70
CA LYS A 6 11.71 0.96 -0.48
C LYS A 6 10.79 0.87 -1.70
N THR A 7 10.15 -0.28 -1.90
CA THR A 7 9.17 -0.47 -2.98
C THR A 7 7.97 0.44 -2.77
N TYR A 8 7.40 0.49 -1.57
CA TYR A 8 6.29 1.37 -1.22
C TYR A 8 6.61 2.83 -1.57
N ASN A 9 7.74 3.35 -1.08
CA ASN A 9 8.17 4.73 -1.32
C ASN A 9 8.38 5.03 -2.83
N GLN A 10 8.86 4.04 -3.60
CA GLN A 10 8.99 4.17 -5.06
C GLN A 10 7.62 4.21 -5.77
N LEU A 11 6.67 3.39 -5.34
CA LEU A 11 5.35 3.30 -5.95
C LEU A 11 4.47 4.51 -5.60
N VAL A 12 4.50 4.97 -4.35
CA VAL A 12 3.88 6.22 -3.90
C VAL A 12 4.30 7.38 -4.79
N LYS A 13 5.60 7.52 -5.06
CA LYS A 13 6.14 8.59 -5.93
C LYS A 13 5.73 8.46 -7.40
N LYS A 14 5.38 7.25 -7.85
CA LYS A 14 4.94 7.00 -9.24
C LYS A 14 3.45 7.26 -9.43
N ALA A 15 2.65 7.07 -8.39
CA ALA A 15 1.21 7.23 -8.43
C ALA A 15 0.81 8.71 -8.60
N LYS A 16 -0.04 8.99 -9.58
CA LYS A 16 -0.53 10.36 -9.84
C LYS A 16 -1.96 10.59 -9.38
N HIS A 17 -2.79 9.55 -9.44
CA HIS A 17 -4.23 9.64 -9.22
C HIS A 17 -4.72 8.61 -8.21
N GLN A 18 -4.17 7.40 -8.25
CA GLN A 18 -4.62 6.29 -7.42
C GLN A 18 -3.45 5.47 -6.92
N PHE A 19 -3.46 5.17 -5.62
CA PHE A 19 -2.59 4.19 -5.02
C PHE A 19 -3.36 3.32 -4.03
N ILE A 20 -3.61 2.08 -4.46
CA ILE A 20 -4.36 1.08 -3.69
C ILE A 20 -3.44 -0.09 -3.39
N LEU A 21 -3.49 -0.59 -2.16
CA LEU A 21 -2.78 -1.79 -1.71
C LEU A 21 -3.78 -2.86 -1.26
N SER A 22 -3.37 -4.12 -1.31
CA SER A 22 -4.19 -5.22 -0.78
C SER A 22 -3.33 -6.34 -0.23
N ASP A 23 -3.79 -6.94 0.88
CA ASP A 23 -3.24 -8.17 1.46
C ASP A 23 -3.92 -9.45 0.92
N GLY A 24 -4.84 -9.29 -0.04
CA GLY A 24 -5.66 -10.36 -0.62
C GLY A 24 -7.03 -10.54 0.03
N LYS A 25 -7.28 -9.92 1.19
CA LYS A 25 -8.58 -9.91 1.88
C LYS A 25 -9.17 -8.51 1.97
N HIS A 26 -8.32 -7.52 2.22
CA HIS A 26 -8.69 -6.13 2.44
C HIS A 26 -8.12 -5.24 1.34
N ILE A 27 -8.75 -4.08 1.16
CA ILE A 27 -8.33 -3.04 0.22
C ILE A 27 -7.99 -1.81 1.03
N PHE A 28 -6.79 -1.28 0.78
CA PHE A 28 -6.26 -0.13 1.48
C PHE A 28 -6.07 1.03 0.51
N TYR A 29 -6.74 2.15 0.77
CA TYR A 29 -6.54 3.37 -0.01
C TYR A 29 -5.48 4.26 0.64
N ILE A 30 -4.47 4.64 -0.14
CA ILE A 30 -3.38 5.48 0.34
C ILE A 30 -3.64 6.91 -0.10
N THR A 31 -3.89 7.80 0.86
CA THR A 31 -4.11 9.23 0.61
C THR A 31 -2.79 9.91 0.25
N LEU A 32 -2.67 10.36 -1.00
CA LEU A 32 -1.40 10.82 -1.56
C LEU A 32 -0.91 12.27 -1.33
N PRO A 33 -1.47 13.21 -0.53
CA PRO A 33 -0.91 14.58 -0.55
C PRO A 33 -0.05 15.04 0.65
N LYS A 34 -0.07 14.44 1.86
CA LYS A 34 0.51 15.12 3.07
C LYS A 34 1.23 14.27 4.12
N GLY A 35 1.76 13.12 3.73
CA GLY A 35 2.60 12.29 4.62
C GLY A 35 1.84 11.06 5.07
N THR A 36 2.12 9.96 4.37
CA THR A 36 1.83 8.64 4.90
C THR A 36 2.81 8.37 6.04
N TYR A 37 2.30 8.15 7.24
CA TYR A 37 3.13 7.73 8.36
C TYR A 37 3.54 6.28 8.14
N ASN A 38 4.83 6.06 7.92
CA ASN A 38 5.39 4.73 7.75
C ASN A 38 6.71 4.60 8.51
N THR A 39 7.00 3.36 8.92
CA THR A 39 8.27 2.93 9.50
C THR A 39 8.94 1.96 8.52
N THR A 40 10.07 1.38 8.93
CA THR A 40 10.82 0.40 8.15
C THR A 40 9.98 -0.84 7.78
N ASP A 41 9.06 -1.24 8.66
CA ASP A 41 8.30 -2.49 8.50
C ASP A 41 6.81 -2.27 8.24
N LYS A 42 6.28 -1.10 8.60
CA LYS A 42 4.83 -0.83 8.65
C LYS A 42 4.44 0.49 8.00
N PHE A 43 3.18 0.61 7.62
CA PHE A 43 2.58 1.87 7.16
C PHE A 43 1.15 2.00 7.67
N VAL A 44 0.68 3.25 7.79
CA VAL A 44 -0.71 3.56 8.14
C VAL A 44 -1.54 3.70 6.86
N ALA A 45 -2.71 3.07 6.81
CA ALA A 45 -3.64 3.19 5.70
C ALA A 45 -5.11 3.15 6.14
N HIS A 46 -5.98 3.65 5.26
CA HIS A 46 -7.42 3.50 5.41
C HIS A 46 -7.85 2.16 4.81
N ASN A 47 -8.52 1.32 5.60
CA ASN A 47 -9.16 0.11 5.11
C ASN A 47 -10.54 0.48 4.55
N GLU A 48 -10.68 0.34 3.23
CA GLU A 48 -11.93 0.67 2.54
C GLU A 48 -13.03 -0.38 2.76
N THR A 49 -12.68 -1.53 3.35
CA THR A 49 -13.64 -2.61 3.62
C THR A 49 -14.56 -2.26 4.78
N ASP A 50 -14.02 -1.61 5.81
CA ASP A 50 -14.74 -1.29 7.06
C ASP A 50 -14.62 0.20 7.47
N GLY A 51 -13.87 1.01 6.73
CA GLY A 51 -13.69 2.44 6.97
C GLY A 51 -12.72 2.79 8.10
N THR A 52 -11.99 1.81 8.64
CA THR A 52 -11.05 2.03 9.75
C THR A 52 -9.67 2.49 9.27
N VAL A 53 -8.85 2.97 10.20
CA VAL A 53 -7.43 3.28 9.95
C VAL A 53 -6.59 2.23 10.65
N GLU A 54 -5.70 1.57 9.90
CA GLU A 54 -4.90 0.43 10.36
C GLU A 54 -3.40 0.66 10.15
N ILE A 55 -2.60 -0.05 10.96
CA ILE A 55 -1.15 -0.14 10.79
C ILE A 55 -0.84 -1.51 10.18
N ILE A 56 -0.25 -1.52 8.99
CA ILE A 56 -0.11 -2.72 8.16
C ILE A 56 1.37 -3.02 7.92
N ASP A 57 1.76 -4.28 8.09
CA ASP A 57 3.09 -4.76 7.72
C ASP A 57 3.23 -4.87 6.20
N TYR A 58 4.35 -4.39 5.65
CA TYR A 58 4.60 -4.48 4.21
C TYR A 58 4.56 -5.92 3.69
N SER A 59 4.98 -6.90 4.50
CA SER A 59 4.98 -8.33 4.12
C SER A 59 3.59 -8.90 3.87
N ASN A 60 2.54 -8.26 4.39
CA ASN A 60 1.18 -8.73 4.21
C ASN A 60 0.64 -8.39 2.81
N ILE A 61 1.23 -7.38 2.15
CA ILE A 61 0.74 -6.88 0.87
C ILE A 61 1.09 -7.84 -0.26
N THR A 62 0.06 -8.18 -1.04
CA THR A 62 0.10 -9.13 -2.15
C THR A 62 0.05 -8.47 -3.50
N TYR A 63 -0.62 -7.32 -3.62
CA TYR A 63 -0.61 -6.53 -4.84
C TYR A 63 -0.88 -5.05 -4.57
N ALA A 64 -0.51 -4.22 -5.56
CA ALA A 64 -0.85 -2.82 -5.65
C ALA A 64 -1.59 -2.53 -6.95
N ILE A 65 -2.48 -1.54 -6.93
CA ILE A 65 -3.03 -0.92 -8.13
C ILE A 65 -2.58 0.53 -8.16
N ILE A 66 -1.86 0.90 -9.22
CA ILE A 66 -1.30 2.24 -9.42
C ILE A 66 -1.85 2.79 -10.71
N ASP A 67 -2.65 3.87 -10.61
CA ASP A 67 -3.27 4.51 -11.77
C ASP A 67 -3.91 3.49 -12.74
N GLY A 68 -4.63 2.51 -12.18
CA GLY A 68 -5.31 1.43 -12.92
C GLY A 68 -4.45 0.22 -13.30
N LYS A 69 -3.13 0.21 -13.01
CA LYS A 69 -2.23 -0.91 -13.32
C LYS A 69 -1.98 -1.78 -12.09
N LYS A 70 -2.27 -3.08 -12.20
CA LYS A 70 -1.99 -4.07 -11.14
C LYS A 70 -0.52 -4.49 -11.15
N ILE A 71 0.11 -4.55 -9.97
CA ILE A 71 1.45 -5.07 -9.74
C ILE A 71 1.36 -6.10 -8.61
N GLU A 72 1.81 -7.32 -8.84
CA GLU A 72 1.77 -8.41 -7.85
C GLU A 72 3.13 -8.55 -7.15
N PHE A 73 3.08 -8.93 -5.87
CA PHE A 73 4.24 -9.12 -5.01
C PHE A 73 4.30 -10.54 -4.46
N GLU A 74 5.52 -11.02 -4.26
CA GLU A 74 5.76 -12.29 -3.59
C GLU A 74 5.71 -12.07 -2.08
N LYS A 75 5.05 -12.98 -1.36
CA LYS A 75 5.10 -12.98 0.10
C LYS A 75 6.49 -13.36 0.57
N LYS A 76 6.97 -12.64 1.58
CA LYS A 76 8.25 -12.93 2.24
C LYS A 76 8.07 -14.02 3.29
#